data_AF-A0A9N9P369-F1
#
_entry.id   AF-A0A9N9P369-F1
#
_cell.length_a   1.000
_cell.length_b   1.000
_cell.length_c   1.000
_cell.angle_alpha   90.00
_cell.angle_beta   90.00
_cell.angle_gamma   90.00
#
_symmetry.space_group_name_H-M   'P 1'
#
loop_
_entity.id
_entity.type
_entity.pdbx_description
1 polymer ?
#
loop_
_entity_poly.entity_id
_entity_poly.type
_entity_poly.pdbx_seq_one_letter_code
_entity_poly.pdbx_strand_id
1 'polypeptide(L)' 'MGEVIAEVLNQTLTEWGLINKMTAIITDNGSNIKKVTQLLGFNRIPCTAHVLQLSVGRGL' A
#
# COMPACT_ATOMS: atom_id res chain seq x y z
N MET A 1 10.29 3.95 -9.26
CA MET A 1 9.04 3.24 -9.60
C MET A 1 7.94 3.53 -8.58
N GLY A 2 8.20 3.46 -7.27
CA GLY A 2 7.19 3.79 -6.25
C GLY A 2 6.67 5.23 -6.32
N GLU A 3 7.42 6.17 -6.88
CA GLU A 3 7.02 7.57 -7.06
C GLU A 3 5.85 7.71 -8.05
N VAL A 4 5.94 7.04 -9.20
CA VAL A 4 4.90 7.05 -10.23
C VAL A 4 3.60 6.42 -9.71
N ILE A 5 3.72 5.33 -8.95
CA ILE A 5 2.56 4.69 -8.32
C ILE A 5 1.92 5.63 -7.29
N ALA A 6 2.73 6.35 -6.50
CA ALA A 6 2.23 7.31 -5.52
C ALA A 6 1.48 8.47 -6.18
N GLU A 7 2.01 9.00 -7.29
CA GLU A 7 1.38 10.06 -8.08
C GLU A 7 0.00 9.62 -8.61
N VAL A 8 -0.05 8.47 -9.30
CA VAL A 8 -1.30 7.94 -9.87
C VAL A 8 -2.33 7.64 -8.78
N LEU A 9 -1.89 7.06 -7.66
CA LEU A 9 -2.78 6.77 -6.54
C LEU A 9 -3.32 8.05 -5.88
N ASN A 10 -2.47 9.06 -5.69
CA ASN A 10 -2.88 10.34 -5.14
C ASN A 10 -3.89 11.06 -6.05
N GLN A 11 -3.66 11.02 -7.37
CA GLN A 11 -4.58 11.56 -8.36
C GLN A 11 -5.94 10.85 -8.28
N THR A 12 -5.93 9.52 -8.32
CA THR A 12 -7.16 8.69 -8.24
C THR A 12 -7.95 8.99 -6.96
N LEU A 13 -7.28 9.03 -5.81
CA LEU A 13 -7.90 9.33 -4.52
C LEU A 13 -8.45 10.75 -4.44
N THR A 14 -7.81 11.70 -5.11
CA THR A 14 -8.27 13.10 -5.19
C THR A 14 -9.51 13.19 -6.07
N GLU A 15 -9.50 12.57 -7.25
CA GLU A 15 -10.63 12.51 -8.17
C GLU A 15 -11.86 11.86 -7.52
N TRP A 16 -11.65 10.84 -6.68
CA TRP A 16 -12.73 10.17 -5.96
C TRP A 16 -13.13 10.90 -4.65
N GLY A 17 -12.44 11.98 -4.29
CA GLY A 17 -12.72 12.73 -3.05
C GLY A 17 -12.55 11.90 -1.78
N LEU A 18 -11.53 11.03 -1.76
CA LEU A 18 -11.26 10.06 -0.69
C LEU A 18 -10.06 10.41 0.19
N ILE A 19 -9.20 11.37 -0.20
CA ILE A 19 -7.95 11.69 0.51
C ILE A 19 -8.16 11.86 2.03
N ASN A 20 -9.21 12.56 2.46
CA ASN A 20 -9.49 12.82 3.88
C ASN A 20 -10.50 11.83 4.51
N LYS A 21 -10.85 10.75 3.80
CA LYS A 21 -11.83 9.74 4.23
C LYS A 21 -11.18 8.38 4.52
N MET A 22 -9.89 8.23 4.24
CA MET A 22 -9.17 6.98 4.45
C MET A 22 -8.60 6.90 5.86
N THR A 23 -8.77 5.75 6.52
CA THR A 23 -8.19 5.46 7.84
C THR A 23 -6.90 4.65 7.75
N ALA A 24 -6.82 3.71 6.81
CA ALA A 24 -5.67 2.86 6.58
C ALA A 24 -5.66 2.34 5.14
N ILE A 25 -4.50 1.86 4.69
CA ILE A 25 -4.32 1.20 3.40
C ILE A 25 -3.75 -0.20 3.62
N ILE A 26 -4.33 -1.20 2.94
CA ILE A 26 -3.85 -2.59 2.99
C ILE A 26 -3.12 -2.92 1.69
N THR A 27 -1.84 -3.30 1.79
CA THR A 27 -1.02 -3.62 0.61
C THR A 27 -0.10 -4.82 0.84
N ASP A 28 0.36 -5.48 -0.23
CA ASP A 28 1.38 -6.53 -0.13
C ASP A 28 2.73 -5.99 0.38
N ASN A 29 3.71 -6.86 0.58
CA ASN A 29 5.01 -6.51 1.18
C ASN A 29 6.07 -6.03 0.18
N GLY A 30 5.70 -5.80 -1.07
CA GLY A 30 6.55 -5.28 -2.13
C GLY A 30 7.20 -3.95 -1.74
N SER A 31 8.48 -3.80 -2.09
CA SER A 31 9.27 -2.62 -1.74
C SER A 31 8.69 -1.32 -2.34
N ASN A 32 8.19 -1.39 -3.58
CA ASN A 32 7.61 -0.24 -4.26
C ASN A 32 6.33 0.25 -3.57
N ILE A 33 5.41 -0.64 -3.19
CA ILE A 33 4.15 -0.24 -2.55
C ILE A 33 4.36 0.23 -1.11
N LYS A 34 5.36 -0.31 -0.40
CA LYS A 34 5.81 0.25 0.88
C LYS A 34 6.29 1.69 0.73
N LYS A 35 7.11 1.98 -0.30
CA LYS A 35 7.56 3.34 -0.60
C LYS A 35 6.38 4.28 -0.90
N VAL A 36 5.38 3.82 -1.65
CA VAL A 36 4.15 4.60 -1.92
C VAL A 36 3.45 5.00 -0.62
N THR A 37 3.24 4.06 0.30
CA THR A 37 2.55 4.36 1.57
C THR A 37 3.34 5.34 2.44
N GLN A 38 4.67 5.33 2.38
CA GLN A 38 5.53 6.30 3.06
C GLN A 38 5.41 7.69 2.41
N LEU A 39 5.41 7.77 1.09
CA LEU A 39 5.27 9.03 0.34
C LEU A 39 3.91 9.71 0.56
N LEU A 40 2.84 8.92 0.65
CA LEU A 40 1.47 9.44 0.83
C LEU A 40 1.05 9.60 2.29
N GLY A 41 1.87 9.14 3.25
CA GLY A 41 1.60 9.30 4.68
C GLY A 41 0.44 8.48 5.23
N PHE A 42 0.00 7.43 4.53
CA PHE A 42 -1.10 6.58 5.00
C PHE A 42 -0.64 5.54 6.04
N ASN A 43 -1.49 5.27 7.03
CA ASN A 43 -1.29 4.15 7.94
C ASN A 43 -1.39 2.82 7.18
N ARG A 44 -0.27 2.10 7.03
CA ARG A 44 -0.21 0.87 6.24
C ARG A 44 -0.40 -0.37 7.11
N ILE A 45 -1.32 -1.23 6.69
CA ILE A 45 -1.49 -2.59 7.21
C ILE A 45 -0.98 -3.57 6.13
N PRO A 46 -0.07 -4.51 6.45
CA PRO A 46 0.34 -5.52 5.48
C PRO A 46 -0.81 -6.48 5.17
N CYS A 47 -0.96 -6.89 3.91
CA CYS A 47 -1.97 -7.83 3.48
C CYS A 47 -1.79 -9.20 4.14
N THR A 48 -2.81 -9.65 4.87
CA THR A 48 -2.80 -10.93 5.60
C THR A 48 -2.55 -12.12 4.69
N ALA A 49 -3.20 -12.17 3.53
CA ALA A 49 -3.03 -13.28 2.58
C ALA A 49 -1.57 -13.38 2.10
N HIS A 50 -0.95 -12.24 1.79
CA HIS A 50 0.44 -12.21 1.35
C HIS A 50 1.41 -12.55 2.48
N VAL A 51 1.16 -12.06 3.71
CA VAL A 51 1.95 -12.43 4.88
C VAL A 51 1.87 -13.95 5.12
N LEU A 52 0.67 -14.53 5.07
CA LEU A 52 0.49 -15.97 5.22
C LEU A 52 1.23 -16.77 4.14
N GLN A 53 1.12 -16.36 2.87
CA GLN A 53 1.87 -16.98 1.77
C GLN A 53 3.38 -16.94 2.03
N LEU A 54 3.92 -15.81 2.49
CA LEU A 54 5.34 -15.70 2.82
C LEU A 54 5.74 -16.58 3.99
N SER A 55 4.90 -16.69 5.03
CA SER A 55 5.15 -17.58 6.17
C SER A 55 5.17 -19.05 5.75
N VAL A 56 4.22 -19.48 4.90
CA VAL A 56 4.19 -20.86 4.39
C VAL A 56 5.36 -21.11 3.43
N GLY A 57 5.59 -20.21 2.46
CA GLY A 57 6.61 -20.39 1.43
C GLY A 57 8.05 -20.15 1.86
N ARG A 58 8.29 -19.62 3.08
CA ARG A 58 9.63 -19.46 3.66
C ARG A 58 9.84 -20.25 4.95
N GLY A 59 8.77 -20.83 5.51
CA GLY A 59 8.76 -21.53 6.80
C GLY A 59 8.62 -23.06 6.68
N LEU A 60 8.48 -23.58 5.47
CA LEU A 60 8.61 -24.98 5.09
C LEU A 60 9.77 -25.12 4.10
#